data_AF-A0A5N5UGL1-F1
#
_entry.id   AF-A0A5N5UGL1-F1
#
_cell.length_a   1.000
_cell.length_b   1.000
_cell.length_c   1.000
_cell.angle_alpha   90.00
_cell.angle_beta   90.00
_cell.angle_gamma   90.00
#
_symmetry.space_group_name_H-M   'P 1'
#
loop_
_entity.id
_entity.type
_entity.pdbx_description
1 polymer ?
#
loop_
_entity_poly.entity_id
_entity_poly.type
_entity_poly.pdbx_seq_one_letter_code
_entity_poly.pdbx_strand_id
1 'polypeptide(L)' 'MTRVDITETVVTQLAELLDSGELDQPTNWMGTQFLAQDFGFEELATFVFEADAATYYEAVRRAEKQAETDIELP' A
#
# COMPACT_ATOMS: atom_id res chain seq x y z
N MET A 1 -4.48 13.15 -7.95
CA MET A 1 -3.50 13.47 -6.90
C MET A 1 -4.06 14.55 -5.99
N THR A 2 -4.76 14.11 -4.95
CA THR A 2 -5.39 14.90 -3.89
C THR A 2 -5.20 14.16 -2.57
N ARG A 3 -5.46 14.82 -1.43
CA ARG A 3 -5.59 14.09 -0.17
C ARG A 3 -6.84 13.23 -0.21
N VAL A 4 -6.66 11.93 -0.08
CA VAL A 4 -7.72 10.92 0.03
C VAL A 4 -7.59 10.17 1.35
N ASP A 5 -8.68 9.59 1.83
CA ASP A 5 -8.67 8.83 3.08
C ASP A 5 -7.84 7.54 2.94
N ILE A 6 -7.08 7.22 3.99
CA ILE A 6 -6.31 5.98 4.09
C ILE A 6 -7.14 5.01 4.91
N THR A 7 -7.83 4.09 4.24
CA THR A 7 -8.69 3.08 4.87
C THR A 7 -7.87 1.90 5.41
N GLU A 8 -8.45 1.13 6.33
CA GLU A 8 -7.84 -0.11 6.82
C GLU A 8 -7.64 -1.14 5.69
N THR A 9 -8.56 -1.18 4.72
CA THR A 9 -8.43 -2.02 3.52
C THR A 9 -7.20 -1.65 2.70
N VAL A 10 -6.98 -0.35 2.44
CA VAL A 10 -5.79 0.14 1.71
C VAL A 10 -4.52 -0.26 2.44
N VAL A 11 -4.46 -0.10 3.77
CA VAL A 11 -3.28 -0.47 4.56
C VAL A 11 -3.04 -1.98 4.51
N THR A 12 -4.08 -2.79 4.63
CA THR A 12 -3.98 -4.26 4.61
C THR A 12 -3.52 -4.77 3.25
N GLN A 13 -4.15 -4.31 2.16
CA GLN A 13 -3.77 -4.67 0.79
C GLN A 13 -2.33 -4.22 0.47
N LEU A 14 -1.92 -3.05 0.97
CA LEU A 14 -0.56 -2.57 0.79
C LEU A 14 0.45 -3.41 1.59
N ALA A 15 0.10 -3.84 2.80
CA ALA A 15 0.94 -4.73 3.61
C ALA A 15 1.11 -6.10 2.93
N GLU A 16 0.03 -6.69 2.42
CA GLU A 16 0.09 -7.94 1.64
C GLU A 16 0.95 -7.79 0.38
N LEU A 17 0.83 -6.66 -0.32
CA LEU A 17 1.67 -6.38 -1.48
C LEU A 17 3.15 -6.22 -1.11
N LEU A 18 3.48 -5.58 0.01
CA LEU A 18 4.85 -5.46 0.49
C LEU A 18 5.45 -6.81 0.90
N ASP A 19 4.65 -7.67 1.55
CA ASP A 19 5.06 -9.02 1.95
C ASP A 19 5.29 -9.95 0.75
N SER A 20 4.58 -9.73 -0.36
CA SER A 20 4.76 -10.51 -1.60
C SER A 20 6.20 -10.44 -2.16
N GLY A 21 6.94 -9.38 -1.85
CA GLY A 21 8.28 -9.13 -2.40
C GLY A 21 8.31 -8.78 -3.90
N GLU A 22 7.17 -8.65 -4.57
CA GLU A 22 7.09 -8.27 -5.99
C GLU A 22 7.33 -6.77 -6.23
N LEU A 23 7.14 -5.95 -5.19
CA LEU A 23 7.37 -4.52 -5.27
C LEU A 23 8.84 -4.18 -4.93
N ASP A 24 9.63 -3.83 -5.96
CA ASP A 24 11.05 -3.47 -5.81
C ASP A 24 11.32 -2.36 -4.77
N GLN A 25 10.46 -1.32 -4.77
CA GLN A 25 10.55 -0.19 -3.84
C GLN A 25 9.15 0.26 -3.43
N PRO A 26 8.85 0.36 -2.12
CA PRO A 26 7.55 0.82 -1.61
C PRO A 26 7.15 2.21 -2.10
N THR A 27 8.11 3.04 -2.50
CA THR A 27 7.89 4.41 -3.00
C THR A 27 7.53 4.46 -4.49
N ASN A 28 7.62 3.33 -5.21
CA ASN A 28 7.29 3.24 -6.63
C ASN A 28 5.76 3.16 -6.84
N TRP A 29 5.08 4.30 -6.74
CA TRP A 29 3.62 4.38 -6.88
C TRP A 29 3.08 3.81 -8.21
N MET A 30 3.82 3.92 -9.32
CA MET A 30 3.41 3.29 -10.59
C MET A 30 3.47 1.77 -10.51
N GLY A 31 4.53 1.21 -9.92
CA GLY A 31 4.65 -0.23 -9.67
C GLY A 31 3.57 -0.74 -8.73
N THR A 32 3.31 -0.01 -7.64
CA THR A 32 2.25 -0.32 -6.69
C THR A 32 0.88 -0.32 -7.34
N GLN A 33 0.58 0.67 -8.19
CA GLN A 33 -0.71 0.71 -8.89
C GLN A 33 -0.90 -0.50 -9.81
N PHE A 34 0.15 -0.87 -10.56
CA PHE A 34 0.11 -2.01 -11.48
C PHE A 34 -0.09 -3.33 -10.71
N LEU A 35 0.72 -3.58 -9.68
CA LEU A 35 0.62 -4.81 -8.90
C LEU A 35 -0.70 -4.88 -8.12
N ALA A 36 -1.21 -3.76 -7.60
CA ALA A 36 -2.53 -3.72 -6.98
C ALA A 36 -3.63 -4.17 -7.95
N GLN A 37 -3.55 -3.82 -9.23
CA GLN A 37 -4.49 -4.33 -10.24
C GLN A 37 -4.32 -5.82 -10.51
N ASP A 38 -3.07 -6.30 -10.58
CA ASP A 38 -2.77 -7.72 -10.84
C ASP A 38 -3.27 -8.63 -9.69
N PHE A 39 -3.13 -8.17 -8.44
CA PHE A 39 -3.63 -8.84 -7.24
C PHE A 39 -5.15 -8.70 -7.03
N GLY A 40 -5.83 -7.85 -7.81
CA GLY A 40 -7.27 -7.58 -7.64
C GLY A 40 -7.60 -6.63 -6.46
N PHE A 41 -6.62 -5.87 -5.98
CA PHE A 41 -6.77 -4.86 -4.94
C PHE A 41 -7.32 -3.55 -5.51
N GLU A 42 -8.59 -3.56 -5.91
CA GLU A 42 -9.24 -2.42 -6.59
C GLU A 42 -9.23 -1.12 -5.77
N GLU A 43 -9.41 -1.23 -4.44
CA GLU A 43 -9.39 -0.08 -3.54
C GLU A 43 -7.98 0.53 -3.43
N LEU A 44 -6.95 -0.32 -3.27
CA LEU A 44 -5.56 0.12 -3.30
C LEU A 44 -5.19 0.75 -4.65
N ALA A 45 -5.55 0.13 -5.77
CA ALA A 45 -5.24 0.66 -7.10
C ALA A 45 -5.88 2.05 -7.32
N THR A 46 -7.13 2.24 -6.86
CA THR A 46 -7.84 3.52 -6.90
C THR A 46 -7.16 4.54 -5.99
N PHE A 47 -6.83 4.15 -4.76
CA PHE A 47 -6.13 5.00 -3.80
C PHE A 47 -4.80 5.50 -4.37
N VAL A 48 -3.97 4.63 -4.94
CA VAL A 48 -2.65 5.00 -5.48
C VAL A 48 -2.77 5.96 -6.67
N PHE A 49 -3.81 5.79 -7.50
CA PHE A 49 -4.09 6.69 -8.61
C PHE A 49 -4.50 8.10 -8.14
N GLU A 50 -5.32 8.16 -7.08
CA GLU A 50 -5.92 9.42 -6.62
C GLU A 50 -5.06 10.17 -5.63
N ALA A 51 -4.32 9.48 -4.76
CA ALA A 51 -3.56 10.05 -3.67
C ALA A 51 -2.48 11.03 -4.15
N ASP A 52 -2.23 12.07 -3.36
CA ASP A 52 -0.98 12.81 -3.45
C ASP A 52 0.19 12.01 -2.84
N ALA A 53 1.42 12.42 -3.14
CA ALA A 53 2.61 11.72 -2.67
C ALA A 53 2.70 11.62 -1.14
N ALA A 54 2.27 12.65 -0.40
CA ALA A 54 2.34 12.64 1.06
C ALA A 54 1.34 11.64 1.65
N THR A 55 0.13 11.58 1.11
CA THR A 55 -0.89 10.59 1.47
C THR A 55 -0.43 9.17 1.13
N TYR A 56 0.15 8.96 -0.05
CA TYR A 56 0.68 7.66 -0.45
C TYR A 56 1.78 7.18 0.51
N TYR A 57 2.76 8.04 0.82
CA TYR A 57 3.85 7.66 1.75
C TYR A 57 3.37 7.42 3.19
N GLU A 58 2.31 8.10 3.63
CA GLU A 58 1.69 7.79 4.91
C GLU A 58 1.05 6.40 4.92
N ALA A 59 0.38 5.99 3.83
CA ALA A 59 -0.17 4.65 3.71
C ALA A 59 0.94 3.58 3.74
N VAL A 60 2.04 3.80 3.01
CA VAL A 60 3.22 2.92 3.03
C VAL A 60 3.74 2.73 4.46
N ARG A 61 3.96 3.83 5.22
CA ARG A 61 4.43 3.73 6.61
C ARG A 61 3.48 2.94 7.52
N ARG A 62 2.16 3.07 7.31
CA ARG A 62 1.16 2.30 8.08
C ARG A 62 1.23 0.82 7.74
N ALA A 63 1.38 0.49 6.47
CA ALA A 63 1.48 -0.88 5.99
C ALA A 63 2.78 -1.56 6.47
N GLU A 64 3.92 -0.86 6.40
CA GLU A 64 5.20 -1.33 6.96
C GLU A 64 5.08 -1.63 8.45
N LYS A 65 4.48 -0.72 9.22
CA LYS A 65 4.25 -0.93 10.66
C LYS A 65 3.33 -2.12 10.95
N GLN A 66 2.30 -2.33 10.12
CA GLN A 66 1.41 -3.48 10.25
C GLN A 66 2.16 -4.79 10.01
N ALA A 67 2.96 -4.86 8.93
CA ALA A 67 3.80 -6.01 8.63
C ALA A 67 4.82 -6.29 9.75
N GLU A 68 5.45 -5.27 10.34
CA GLU A 68 6.33 -5.43 11.50
C GLU A 68 5.60 -6.02 12.72
N THR A 69 4.37 -5.56 12.97
CA THR A 69 3.56 -6.02 14.12
C THR A 69 3.09 -7.46 13.95
N ASP A 70 2.81 -7.91 12.72
CA ASP A 70 2.43 -9.30 12.42
C ASP A 70 3.59 -10.30 12.59
N ILE A 71 4.85 -9.83 12.59
CA ILE A 71 6.04 -10.66 12.88
C ILE A 71 6.25 -10.82 14.40
N GLU A 72 5.70 -9.91 15.22
CA GLU A 72 5.82 -9.95 16.69
C GLU A 72 4.70 -10.77 17.35
N LEU A 73 4.70 -12.09 17.18
CA LEU A 73 4.03 -13.03 18.10
C LEU A 73 4.91 -14.25 18.43
N PRO A 74 4.89 -14.73 19.70
CA PRO A 74 5.90 -15.58 20.35
C PRO A 74 5.96 -17.06 19.91
#